data_AF-A0A7S1CNQ8-F1
#
_entry.id   AF-A0A7S1CNQ8-F1
#
_cell.length_a   1.000
_cell.length_b   1.000
_cell.length_c   1.000
_cell.angle_alpha   90.00
_cell.angle_beta   90.00
_cell.angle_gamma   90.00
#
_symmetry.space_group_name_H-M   'P 1'
#
loop_
_entity.id
_entity.type
_entity.pdbx_description
1 polymer ?
#
loop_
_entity_poly.entity_id
_entity_poly.type
_entity_poly.pdbx_seq_one_letter_code
_entity_poly.pdbx_strand_id
1 'polypeptide(L)'
;SSDTSAWIGETSQSANTLTVVLPAAAFVGAVVVEWKLRPKSFTLAVLDADADVPTGDGAAPDEAAWTAIRTVTGFKKKALRLPVARAVRGVRIVMDEFASDE
;
A
#
# COMPACT_ATOMS: atom_id res chain seq x y z
N SER A 1 -9.13 -19.60 11.93
CA SER A 1 -9.68 -19.11 10.64
C SER A 1 -8.51 -19.05 9.68
N SER A 2 -8.59 -19.79 8.58
CA SER A 2 -7.43 -20.36 7.87
C SER A 2 -7.23 -19.79 6.45
N ASP A 3 -7.70 -18.57 6.18
CA ASP A 3 -7.71 -17.95 4.83
C ASP A 3 -7.11 -16.53 4.82
N THR A 4 -5.97 -16.33 5.49
CA THR A 4 -5.18 -15.10 5.33
C THR A 4 -3.92 -15.41 4.55
N SER A 5 -3.99 -15.37 3.22
CA SER A 5 -2.79 -15.31 2.39
C SER A 5 -2.14 -13.93 2.55
N ALA A 6 -1.42 -13.74 3.66
CA ALA A 6 -0.56 -12.57 3.82
C ALA A 6 0.67 -12.79 2.93
N TRP A 7 0.61 -12.28 1.70
CA TRP A 7 1.80 -12.23 0.84
C TRP A 7 2.60 -10.97 1.19
N ILE A 8 3.83 -11.16 1.68
CA ILE A 8 4.77 -10.10 1.99
C ILE A 8 5.71 -10.00 0.79
N GLY A 9 5.43 -9.06 -0.11
CA GLY A 9 6.38 -8.68 -1.16
C GLY A 9 7.61 -8.00 -0.59
N GLU A 10 8.58 -7.65 -1.45
CA GLU A 10 9.71 -6.82 -1.04
C GLU A 10 9.19 -5.50 -0.45
N THR A 11 9.26 -5.38 0.88
CA THR A 11 8.88 -4.19 1.61
C THR A 11 10.10 -3.29 1.73
N SER A 12 10.23 -2.31 0.83
CA SER A 12 11.12 -1.17 1.07
C SER A 12 10.35 -0.17 1.95
N GLN A 13 10.69 -0.13 3.24
CA GLN A 13 10.12 0.82 4.20
C GLN A 13 11.06 2.02 4.32
N SER A 14 10.71 3.15 3.71
CA SER A 14 11.19 4.43 4.21
C SER A 14 10.27 4.85 5.37
N ALA A 15 10.72 5.73 6.26
CA ALA A 15 10.03 6.05 7.52
C ALA A 15 8.52 6.35 7.38
N ASN A 16 8.08 6.83 6.20
CA ASN A 16 6.71 7.24 5.91
C ASN A 16 6.06 6.51 4.71
N THR A 17 6.71 5.52 4.09
CA THR A 17 6.15 4.83 2.90
C THR A 17 6.28 3.32 3.02
N LEU A 18 5.18 2.62 2.77
CA LEU A 18 5.14 1.17 2.61
C LEU A 18 4.79 0.84 1.15
N THR A 19 5.69 0.19 0.45
CA THR A 19 5.48 -0.26 -0.93
C THR A 19 5.46 -1.78 -0.98
N VAL A 20 4.50 -2.35 -1.71
CA VAL A 20 4.39 -3.77 -2.01
C VAL A 20 4.22 -3.93 -3.51
N VAL A 21 5.22 -4.45 -4.20
CA VAL A 21 5.16 -4.77 -5.62
C VAL A 21 4.86 -6.26 -5.77
N LEU A 22 3.86 -6.61 -6.58
CA LEU A 22 3.46 -7.99 -6.84
C LEU A 22 4.34 -8.59 -7.97
N PRO A 23 4.72 -9.87 -7.89
CA PRO A 23 5.53 -10.54 -8.92
C PRO A 23 4.74 -10.78 -10.21
N ALA A 24 3.42 -10.85 -10.09
CA ALA A 24 2.43 -11.00 -11.16
C ALA A 24 1.37 -9.92 -11.00
N ALA A 25 0.79 -9.43 -12.11
CA ALA A 25 -0.39 -8.59 -12.00
C ALA A 25 -1.52 -9.40 -11.38
N ALA A 26 -2.23 -8.83 -10.40
CA ALA A 26 -3.31 -9.53 -9.70
C ALA A 26 -4.49 -8.59 -9.46
N PHE A 27 -5.69 -9.17 -9.47
CA PHE A 27 -6.88 -8.43 -9.08
C PHE A 27 -6.92 -8.28 -7.55
N VAL A 28 -6.82 -7.04 -7.07
CA VAL A 28 -6.91 -6.73 -5.65
C VAL A 28 -8.29 -6.16 -5.36
N GLY A 29 -9.11 -6.92 -4.62
CA GLY A 29 -10.44 -6.48 -4.21
C GLY A 29 -10.38 -5.39 -3.14
N ALA A 30 -9.57 -5.60 -2.10
CA ALA A 30 -9.35 -4.64 -1.04
C ALA A 30 -7.98 -4.83 -0.38
N VAL A 31 -7.44 -3.75 0.16
CA VAL A 31 -6.27 -3.75 1.04
C VAL A 31 -6.76 -3.58 2.47
N VAL A 32 -6.34 -4.47 3.36
CA VAL A 32 -6.62 -4.34 4.79
C VAL A 32 -5.32 -3.95 5.48
N VAL A 33 -5.36 -2.82 6.18
CA VAL A 33 -4.21 -2.30 6.90
C VAL A 33 -4.55 -2.25 8.38
N GLU A 34 -3.65 -2.78 9.20
CA GLU A 34 -3.75 -2.74 10.65
C GLU A 34 -2.55 -1.97 11.21
N TRP A 35 -2.83 -0.94 12.01
CA TRP A 35 -1.81 -0.05 12.55
C TRP A 35 -1.57 -0.32 14.03
N LYS A 36 -0.29 -0.46 14.41
CA LYS A 36 0.14 -0.37 15.82
C LYS A 36 0.01 1.08 16.33
N LEU A 37 0.59 2.02 15.58
CA LEU A 37 0.48 3.47 15.78
C LEU A 37 -0.26 4.05 14.58
N ARG A 38 -1.30 4.86 14.84
CA ARG A 38 -2.16 5.38 13.79
C ARG A 38 -1.52 6.63 13.15
N PRO A 39 -1.33 6.68 11.83
CA PRO A 39 -1.00 7.94 11.17
C PRO A 39 -2.15 8.96 11.24
N LYS A 40 -1.84 10.27 11.24
CA LYS A 40 -2.88 11.33 11.15
C LYS A 40 -3.66 11.20 9.83
N SER A 41 -2.92 10.90 8.77
CA SER A 41 -3.44 10.65 7.44
C SER A 41 -2.51 9.71 6.66
N PHE A 42 -3.09 9.02 5.70
CA PHE A 42 -2.33 8.25 4.73
C PHE A 42 -3.06 8.24 3.39
N THR A 43 -2.29 8.06 2.33
CA THR A 43 -2.79 7.88 0.96
C THR A 43 -2.47 6.49 0.49
N LEU A 44 -3.51 5.77 0.05
CA LEU A 44 -3.39 4.53 -0.69
C LEU A 44 -3.23 4.87 -2.17
N ALA A 45 -2.14 4.38 -2.76
CA ALA A 45 -1.86 4.41 -4.17
C ALA A 45 -1.68 2.99 -4.70
N VAL A 46 -1.89 2.82 -6.00
CA VAL A 46 -1.72 1.55 -6.69
C VAL A 46 -0.84 1.75 -7.90
N LEU A 47 -0.12 0.69 -8.24
CA LEU A 47 0.57 0.58 -9.51
C LEU A 47 -0.33 -0.26 -10.41
N ASP A 48 -0.81 0.28 -11.52
CA ASP A 48 -1.72 -0.43 -12.41
C ASP A 48 -1.05 -1.68 -13.02
N ALA A 49 -1.85 -2.66 -13.43
CA ALA A 49 -1.36 -3.97 -13.89
C ALA A 49 -0.44 -3.91 -15.13
N ASP A 50 -0.58 -2.86 -15.93
CA ASP A 50 0.16 -2.58 -17.16
C ASP A 50 1.38 -1.68 -16.94
N ALA A 51 1.60 -1.20 -15.72
CA ALA A 51 2.74 -0.36 -15.42
C ALA A 51 4.06 -1.15 -15.49
N ASP A 52 5.07 -0.51 -16.07
CA ASP A 52 6.41 -1.09 -16.18
C ASP A 52 7.05 -1.19 -14.79
N VAL A 53 7.48 -2.39 -14.42
CA VAL A 53 8.20 -2.63 -13.17
C VAL A 53 9.63 -3.00 -13.52
N PRO A 54 10.62 -2.20 -13.09
CA PRO A 54 12.01 -2.51 -13.37
C PRO A 54 12.37 -3.87 -12.76
N THR A 55 12.91 -4.78 -13.57
CA THR A 55 13.21 -6.17 -13.18
C THR A 55 14.61 -6.34 -12.58
N GLY A 56 15.25 -5.26 -12.13
CA GLY A 56 16.55 -5.31 -11.46
C GLY A 56 16.37 -5.49 -9.95
N ASP A 57 17.24 -6.30 -9.32
CA ASP A 57 17.23 -6.53 -7.87
C ASP A 57 17.19 -5.19 -7.11
N GLY A 58 16.11 -4.98 -6.35
CA GLY A 58 15.89 -3.78 -5.52
C GLY A 58 15.42 -2.52 -6.26
N ALA A 59 15.10 -2.59 -7.56
CA ALA A 59 14.54 -1.44 -8.28
C ALA A 59 13.07 -1.22 -7.92
N ALA A 60 12.78 -0.16 -7.14
CA ALA A 60 11.42 0.27 -6.90
C ALA A 60 10.85 0.98 -8.16
N PRO A 61 9.56 0.79 -8.49
CA PRO A 61 8.89 1.58 -9.53
C PRO A 61 8.98 3.07 -9.23
N ASP A 62 9.09 3.90 -10.28
CA ASP A 62 9.10 5.36 -10.19
C ASP A 62 7.91 5.86 -9.35
N GLU A 63 8.13 6.86 -8.51
CA GLU A 63 7.08 7.50 -7.73
C GLU A 63 5.93 8.01 -8.61
N ALA A 64 6.24 8.53 -9.80
CA ALA A 64 5.24 9.01 -10.75
C ALA A 64 4.34 7.88 -11.32
N ALA A 65 4.76 6.62 -11.24
CA ALA A 65 3.99 5.48 -11.72
C ALA A 65 2.86 5.07 -10.75
N TRP A 66 2.83 5.62 -9.53
CA TRP A 66 1.83 5.29 -8.53
C TRP A 66 0.61 6.20 -8.61
N THR A 67 -0.55 5.63 -8.92
CA THR A 67 -1.83 6.34 -8.96
C THR A 67 -2.47 6.37 -7.57
N ALA A 68 -2.63 7.54 -6.98
CA ALA A 68 -3.38 7.71 -5.73
C ALA A 68 -4.87 7.39 -5.94
N ILE A 69 -5.42 6.48 -5.14
CA ILE A 69 -6.83 6.08 -5.23
C ILE A 69 -7.66 6.60 -4.07
N ARG A 70 -7.06 6.77 -2.88
CA ARG A 70 -7.78 7.23 -1.71
C ARG A 70 -6.85 7.81 -0.66
N THR A 71 -7.16 9.03 -0.22
CA THR A 71 -6.59 9.62 1.00
C THR A 71 -7.57 9.43 2.17
N VAL A 72 -7.04 9.00 3.30
CA VAL A 72 -7.78 8.80 4.54
C VAL A 72 -7.24 9.74 5.60
N THR A 73 -8.11 10.54 6.19
CA THR A 73 -7.80 11.49 7.27
C THR A 73 -8.67 11.22 8.49
N GLY A 74 -8.17 11.52 9.69
CA GLY A 74 -8.98 11.54 10.93
C GLY A 74 -9.63 10.20 11.30
N PHE A 75 -9.05 9.07 10.89
CA PHE A 75 -9.66 7.77 11.08
C PHE A 75 -9.43 7.23 12.50
N LYS A 76 -10.53 6.81 13.15
CA LYS A 76 -10.50 6.39 14.56
C LYS A 76 -10.17 4.90 14.76
N LYS A 77 -10.37 4.06 13.74
CA LYS A 77 -10.21 2.60 13.83
C LYS A 77 -8.76 2.19 13.54
N LYS A 78 -8.23 1.22 14.29
CA LYS A 78 -6.87 0.66 14.08
C LYS A 78 -6.74 -0.15 12.81
N ALA A 79 -7.81 -0.85 12.40
CA ALA A 79 -7.88 -1.59 11.15
C ALA A 79 -8.81 -0.89 10.16
N LEU A 80 -8.36 -0.77 8.92
CA LEU A 80 -9.12 -0.20 7.82
C LEU A 80 -9.10 -1.14 6.61
N ARG A 81 -10.29 -1.38 6.06
CA ARG A 81 -10.46 -2.04 4.76
C ARG A 81 -10.65 -0.97 3.69
N LEU A 82 -9.77 -0.97 2.71
CA LEU A 82 -9.72 0.00 1.62
C LEU A 82 -10.03 -0.73 0.31
N PRO A 83 -11.20 -0.47 -0.31
CA PRO A 83 -11.52 -1.06 -1.61
C PRO A 83 -10.53 -0.62 -2.68
N VAL A 84 -10.12 -1.56 -3.54
CA VAL A 84 -9.26 -1.31 -4.71
C VAL A 84 -10.00 -1.73 -5.99
N ALA A 85 -10.56 -2.95 -5.98
CA ALA A 85 -11.41 -3.52 -7.03
C ALA A 85 -10.86 -3.37 -8.46
N ARG A 86 -9.55 -3.55 -8.64
CA ARG A 86 -8.89 -3.52 -9.96
C ARG A 86 -7.66 -4.41 -10.02
N ALA A 87 -7.20 -4.69 -11.23
CA ALA A 87 -5.94 -5.36 -11.47
C ALA A 87 -4.78 -4.39 -11.21
N VAL A 88 -3.85 -4.79 -10.33
CA VAL A 88 -2.69 -3.98 -9.95
C VAL A 88 -1.43 -4.81 -10.04
N ARG A 89 -0.32 -4.12 -10.25
CA ARG A 89 1.04 -4.66 -10.14
C ARG A 89 1.67 -4.35 -8.79
N GLY A 90 1.08 -3.44 -8.01
CA GLY A 90 1.56 -3.12 -6.67
C GLY A 90 0.60 -2.22 -5.90
N VAL A 91 0.85 -2.11 -4.60
CA VAL A 91 0.16 -1.21 -3.68
C VAL A 91 1.19 -0.39 -2.91
N ARG A 92 0.93 0.91 -2.75
CA ARG A 92 1.77 1.82 -1.97
C ARG A 92 0.91 2.57 -0.98
N ILE A 93 1.38 2.67 0.26
CA ILE A 93 0.78 3.48 1.31
C ILE A 93 1.79 4.54 1.69
N VAL A 94 1.44 5.80 1.40
CA VAL A 94 2.21 6.96 1.85
C VAL A 94 1.53 7.51 3.09
N MET A 95 2.25 7.50 4.19
CA MET A 95 1.80 8.06 5.47
C MET A 95 2.30 9.48 5.56
N ASP A 96 1.46 10.37 6.06
CA ASP A 96 1.94 11.66 6.54
C ASP A 96 2.53 11.48 7.94
N GLU A 97 2.46 12.50 8.78
CA GLU A 97 2.88 12.44 10.16
C GLU A 97 2.11 11.36 10.93
N PHE A 98 2.84 10.57 11.73
CA PHE A 98 2.19 9.71 12.71
C PHE A 98 1.38 10.58 13.67
N ALA A 99 0.16 10.17 14.03
CA ALA A 99 -0.50 10.84 15.13
C ALA A 99 0.39 10.57 16.34
N SER A 100 0.99 11.65 16.87
CA SER A 100 1.67 11.61 18.16
C SER A 100 0.58 11.32 19.20
N ASP A 101 0.26 10.04 19.38
CA ASP A 101 -0.44 9.57 20.56
C ASP A 101 0.65 9.48 21.65
N GLU A 102 0.93 10.63 22.30
CA GLU A 102 1.85 10.83 23.44
C GLU A 102 3.37 10.66 23.20
#